data_AF-C8WA86-F1
#
_entry.id   AF-C8WA86-F1
#
_cell.length_a   1.000
_cell.length_b   1.000
_cell.length_c   1.000
_cell.angle_alpha   90.00
_cell.angle_beta   90.00
_cell.angle_gamma   90.00
#
_symmetry.space_group_name_H-M   'P 1'
#
loop_
_entity.id
_entity.type
_entity.pdbx_description
1 polymer ?
#
loop_
_entity_poly.entity_id
_entity_poly.type
_entity_poly.pdbx_seq_one_letter_code
_entity_poly.pdbx_strand_id
1 'polypeptide(L)'
;MINWKVRLHNPAWWLGMAGIVMSPILAYLGLAYSDLTTWGSLADVFVKFISNPYLIGTVVVAVLGAIGVTVDPTTKGLSDSARAMTYEKPSTSPLDTEEK
;
A
#
# COMPACT_ATOMS: atom_id res chain seq x y z
N MET A 1 10.93 11.15 11.75
CA MET A 1 11.18 9.86 11.07
C MET A 1 9.90 9.04 11.11
N ILE A 2 9.65 8.21 10.11
CA ILE A 2 8.46 7.34 10.06
C ILE A 2 8.82 5.96 10.63
N ASN A 3 7.97 5.40 11.49
CA ASN A 3 8.12 4.03 12.00
C ASN A 3 7.64 3.02 10.94
N TRP A 4 8.51 2.72 9.97
CA TRP A 4 8.24 1.75 8.90
C TRP A 4 8.08 0.33 9.42
N LYS A 5 8.77 -0.03 10.51
CA LYS A 5 8.72 -1.37 11.09
C LYS A 5 7.29 -1.76 11.44
N VAL A 6 6.55 -0.87 12.10
CA VAL A 6 5.16 -1.11 12.52
C VAL A 6 4.22 -1.23 11.32
N ARG A 7 4.40 -0.39 10.29
CA ARG A 7 3.57 -0.41 9.07
C ARG A 7 3.73 -1.71 8.30
N LEU A 8 4.98 -2.16 8.11
CA LEU A 8 5.27 -3.41 7.41
C LEU A 8 4.80 -4.67 8.16
N HIS A 9 4.62 -4.58 9.49
CA HIS A 9 4.02 -5.65 10.29
C HIS A 9 2.48 -5.67 10.26
N ASN A 10 1.83 -4.65 9.67
CA ASN A 10 0.38 -4.58 9.58
C ASN A 10 -0.12 -5.14 8.23
N PRO A 11 -0.93 -6.23 8.22
CA PRO A 11 -1.50 -6.78 7.00
C PRO A 11 -2.37 -5.78 6.22
N ALA A 12 -3.08 -4.88 6.89
CA ALA A 12 -3.91 -3.87 6.26
C ALA A 12 -3.09 -2.88 5.42
N TRP A 13 -1.85 -2.59 5.84
CA TRP A 13 -0.93 -1.74 5.07
C TRP A 13 -0.58 -2.38 3.73
N TRP A 14 -0.30 -3.69 3.72
CA TRP A 14 -0.04 -4.45 2.49
C TRP A 14 -1.25 -4.54 1.57
N LEU A 15 -2.46 -4.72 2.13
CA LEU A 15 -3.69 -4.70 1.34
C LEU A 15 -3.90 -3.35 0.64
N GLY A 16 -3.70 -2.24 1.37
CA GLY A 16 -3.75 -0.90 0.80
C GLY A 16 -2.69 -0.67 -0.28
N MET A 17 -1.44 -1.09 -0.02
CA MET A 17 -0.33 -0.96 -0.98
C MET A 17 -0.59 -1.76 -2.26
N ALA A 18 -1.14 -2.98 -2.14
CA ALA A 18 -1.53 -3.79 -3.28
C ALA A 18 -2.58 -3.08 -4.14
N GLY A 19 -3.59 -2.45 -3.52
CA GLY A 19 -4.59 -1.64 -4.23
C GLY A 19 -3.97 -0.43 -4.94
N ILE A 20 -3.05 0.28 -4.30
CA ILE A 20 -2.36 1.45 -4.85
C ILE A 20 -1.52 1.09 -6.08
N VAL A 21 -0.88 -0.08 -6.08
CA VAL A 21 -0.09 -0.57 -7.22
C VAL A 21 -1.00 -1.11 -8.34
N MET A 22 -1.98 -1.93 -8.00
CA MET A 22 -2.82 -2.61 -8.99
C MET A 22 -3.79 -1.66 -9.69
N SER A 23 -4.37 -0.68 -8.99
CA SER A 23 -5.38 0.21 -9.54
C SER A 23 -4.92 0.99 -10.79
N PRO A 24 -3.76 1.69 -10.79
CA PRO A 24 -3.29 2.39 -11.98
C PRO A 24 -2.91 1.43 -13.12
N ILE A 25 -2.39 0.23 -12.81
CA ILE A 25 -2.07 -0.80 -13.82
C ILE A 25 -3.34 -1.22 -14.56
N LEU A 26 -4.37 -1.61 -13.81
CA LEU A 26 -5.63 -2.08 -14.37
C LEU A 26 -6.37 -0.95 -15.09
N ALA A 27 -6.43 0.25 -14.51
CA ALA A 27 -7.04 1.40 -15.13
C ALA A 27 -6.37 1.77 -16.47
N TYR A 28 -5.04 1.75 -16.52
CA TYR A 28 -4.30 2.04 -17.76
C TYR A 28 -4.54 0.97 -18.84
N LEU A 29 -4.65 -0.29 -18.45
CA LEU A 29 -4.91 -1.40 -19.37
C LEU A 29 -6.41 -1.55 -19.73
N GLY A 30 -7.29 -0.73 -19.14
CA GLY A 30 -8.74 -0.82 -19.34
C GLY A 30 -9.36 -2.09 -18.76
N LEU A 31 -8.75 -2.64 -17.71
CA LEU A 31 -9.18 -3.88 -17.05
C LEU A 31 -9.83 -3.60 -15.70
N ALA A 32 -10.73 -4.49 -15.30
CA ALA A 32 -11.25 -4.59 -13.95
C ALA A 32 -10.56 -5.71 -13.17
N TYR A 33 -10.67 -5.68 -11.84
CA TYR A 33 -10.18 -6.77 -10.99
C TYR A 33 -10.84 -8.12 -11.32
N SER A 34 -12.09 -8.09 -11.79
CA SER A 34 -12.83 -9.28 -12.25
C SER A 34 -12.24 -9.93 -13.50
N ASP A 35 -11.32 -9.28 -14.20
CA ASP A 35 -10.66 -9.84 -15.39
C ASP A 35 -9.42 -10.68 -15.01
N LEU A 36 -8.95 -10.56 -13.76
CA LEU A 36 -7.82 -11.32 -13.22
C LEU A 36 -8.27 -12.67 -12.62
N THR A 37 -9.09 -13.42 -13.35
CA THR A 37 -9.64 -14.71 -12.89
C THR A 37 -8.74 -15.91 -13.14
N THR A 38 -7.68 -15.74 -13.93
CA THR A 38 -6.75 -16.81 -14.27
C THR A 38 -5.30 -16.39 -14.04
N TRP A 39 -4.43 -17.36 -13.77
CA TRP A 39 -2.99 -17.11 -13.70
C TRP A 39 -2.41 -16.59 -15.02
N GLY A 40 -3.02 -16.95 -16.15
CA GLY A 40 -2.64 -16.45 -17.47
C GLY A 40 -2.92 -14.96 -17.64
N SER A 41 -4.11 -14.49 -17.24
CA SER A 41 -4.43 -13.06 -17.31
C SER A 41 -3.59 -12.23 -16.34
N LEU A 42 -3.27 -12.77 -15.16
CA LEU A 42 -2.33 -12.13 -14.25
C LEU A 42 -0.92 -12.00 -14.85
N ALA A 43 -0.41 -13.06 -15.49
CA ALA A 43 0.90 -13.04 -16.13
C ALA A 43 0.96 -12.06 -17.31
N ASP A 44 -0.10 -11.99 -18.13
CA ASP A 44 -0.20 -11.04 -19.23
C ASP A 44 -0.16 -9.58 -18.74
N VAL A 45 -0.92 -9.26 -17.69
CA VAL A 45 -0.88 -7.93 -17.05
C VAL A 45 0.52 -7.62 -16.52
N PHE A 46 1.19 -8.59 -15.89
CA PHE A 46 2.55 -8.40 -15.41
C PHE A 46 3.53 -8.10 -16.54
N VAL A 47 3.46 -8.84 -17.66
CA VAL A 47 4.32 -8.61 -18.83
C VAL A 47 4.06 -7.23 -19.46
N LYS A 48 2.79 -6.85 -19.61
CA LYS A 48 2.39 -5.53 -20.11
C LYS A 48 2.88 -4.41 -19.21
N PHE A 49 2.85 -4.62 -17.89
CA PHE A 49 3.37 -3.68 -16.91
C PHE A 49 4.88 -3.47 -17.05
N ILE A 50 5.68 -4.54 -16.97
CA ILE A 50 7.15 -4.42 -16.99
C ILE A 50 7.68 -3.93 -18.35
N SER A 51 6.93 -4.15 -19.43
CA SER A 51 7.30 -3.72 -20.78
C SER A 51 6.96 -2.25 -21.07
N ASN A 52 6.30 -1.55 -20.14
CA ASN A 52 5.84 -0.19 -20.34
C ASN A 52 6.46 0.78 -19.30
N PRO A 53 7.51 1.55 -19.68
CA PRO A 53 8.17 2.47 -18.76
C PRO A 53 7.28 3.62 -18.26
N TYR A 54 6.31 4.07 -19.07
CA TYR A 54 5.35 5.07 -18.66
C TYR A 54 4.43 4.54 -17.54
N LEU A 55 3.98 3.28 -17.68
CA LEU A 55 3.13 2.65 -16.68
C LEU A 55 3.90 2.40 -15.37
N ILE A 56 5.16 1.99 -15.46
CA ILE A 56 6.07 1.90 -14.30
C ILE A 56 6.17 3.27 -13.60
N GLY A 57 6.40 4.35 -14.35
CA GLY A 57 6.45 5.71 -13.81
C GLY A 57 5.15 6.10 -13.09
N THR A 58 4.00 5.72 -13.65
CA THR A 58 2.69 5.99 -13.05
C THR A 58 2.53 5.28 -11.70
N VAL A 59 2.93 4.02 -11.61
CA VAL A 59 2.92 3.25 -10.35
C VAL A 59 3.88 3.87 -9.33
N VAL A 60 5.07 4.30 -9.75
CA VAL A 60 6.03 4.99 -8.86
C VAL A 60 5.40 6.24 -8.26
N VAL A 61 4.75 7.08 -9.07
CA VAL A 61 4.07 8.28 -8.59
C VAL A 61 2.94 7.94 -7.63
N ALA A 62 2.15 6.90 -7.90
CA ALA A 62 1.11 6.42 -7.00
C ALA A 62 1.67 5.98 -5.63
N VAL A 63 2.78 5.24 -5.62
CA VAL A 63 3.47 4.81 -4.40
C VAL A 63 4.04 6.01 -3.63
N LEU A 64 4.61 7.02 -4.32
CA LEU A 64 5.07 8.25 -3.67
C LEU A 64 3.90 9.00 -3.00
N GLY A 65 2.74 9.06 -3.67
CA GLY A 65 1.51 9.61 -3.10
C GLY A 65 1.06 8.83 -1.85
N ALA A 66 1.13 7.50 -1.89
CA ALA A 66 0.84 6.65 -0.74
C ALA A 66 1.78 6.91 0.43
N ILE A 67 3.08 7.07 0.18
CA ILE A 67 4.05 7.44 1.22
C ILE A 67 3.64 8.76 1.87
N GLY A 68 3.25 9.78 1.07
CA GLY A 68 2.76 11.06 1.58
C GLY A 68 1.51 10.92 2.46
N VAL A 69 0.52 10.12 2.06
CA VAL A 69 -0.72 9.89 2.82
C VAL A 69 -0.46 9.08 4.09
N THR A 70 0.56 8.20 4.10
CA THR A 70 0.91 7.37 5.26
C THR A 70 1.73 8.08 6.34
N VAL A 71 2.15 9.33 6.08
CA VAL A 71 2.72 10.22 7.11
C VAL A 71 1.65 10.49 8.16
N ASP A 72 2.04 10.50 9.44
CA ASP A 72 1.15 10.86 10.53
C ASP A 72 0.62 12.30 10.37
N PRO A 73 -0.68 12.49 10.03
CA PRO A 73 -1.24 13.81 9.77
C PRO A 73 -1.36 14.66 11.05
N THR A 74 -1.12 14.06 12.22
CA THR A 74 -1.15 14.76 13.52
C THR A 74 0.21 15.29 13.93
N THR A 75 1.26 15.01 13.15
CA THR A 75 2.63 15.48 13.40
C THR A 75 3.04 16.50 12.34
N LYS A 76 3.74 17.56 12.78
CA LYS A 76 4.29 18.55 11.85
C LYS A 76 5.41 17.93 11.01
N GLY A 77 5.28 17.99 9.69
CA GLY A 77 6.28 17.52 8.74
C GLY A 77 6.13 16.03 8.38
N LEU A 78 7.21 15.41 7.89
CA LEU A 78 7.21 14.02 7.40
C LEU A 78 7.61 13.01 8.49
N SER A 79 7.13 13.21 9.71
CA SER A 79 7.49 12.38 10.86
C SER A 79 6.26 11.77 11.51
N ASP A 80 6.44 10.63 12.15
CA ASP A 80 5.47 10.09 13.09
C ASP A 80 5.51 10.84 14.43
N SER A 81 4.41 10.78 15.17
CA SER A 81 4.31 11.27 16.54
C SER A 81 5.22 10.49 17.49
N ALA A 82 5.60 11.12 18.62
CA ALA A 82 6.43 10.48 19.64
C ALA A 82 5.84 9.15 20.13
N ARG A 83 4.51 9.07 20.25
CA ARG A 83 3.79 7.83 20.58
C ARG A 83 3.93 6.78 19.48
N ALA A 84 3.77 7.15 18.21
CA ALA A 84 3.91 6.21 17.11
C ALA A 84 5.34 5.61 17.03
N MET A 85 6.35 6.37 17.46
CA MET A 85 7.74 5.92 17.54
C MET A 85 8.01 4.94 18.70
N THR A 86 7.14 4.81 19.71
CA THR A 86 7.34 3.84 20.81
C THR A 86 6.85 2.42 20.47
N TYR A 87 6.15 2.24 19.35
CA TYR A 87 5.61 0.93 18.99
C TYR A 87 6.66 0.03 18.33
N GLU A 88 6.74 -1.20 18.80
CA GLU A 88 7.49 -2.30 18.17
C GLU A 88 6.60 -3.18 17.27
N LYS A 89 5.30 -3.18 17.53
CA LYS A 89 4.24 -3.90 16.79
C LYS A 89 2.99 -3.03 16.69
N PRO A 90 2.09 -3.28 15.72
CA PRO A 90 0.81 -2.58 15.64
C PRO A 90 0.06 -2.63 16.98
N SER A 91 -0.54 -1.50 17.39
CA SER A 91 -1.39 -1.46 18.58
C SER A 91 -2.61 -2.35 18.36
N THR A 92 -2.98 -3.12 19.38
CA THR A 92 -4.26 -3.83 19.42
C THR A 92 -5.38 -2.84 19.73
N SER A 93 -6.58 -3.09 19.22
CA SER A 93 -7.74 -2.33 19.66
C SER A 93 -8.05 -2.71 21.11
N PRO A 94 -8.42 -1.76 21.98
CA PRO A 94 -8.93 -2.08 23.31
C PRO A 94 -10.12 -3.06 23.25
N LEU A 95 -10.89 -3.04 22.16
CA LEU A 95 -12.03 -3.94 21.93
C LEU A 95 -11.61 -5.38 21.62
N ASP A 96 -10.40 -5.61 21.11
CA ASP A 96 -9.89 -6.96 20.81
C ASP A 96 -9.42 -7.70 22.08
N THR A 97 -9.37 -7.00 23.23
CA THR A 97 -8.82 -7.52 24.49
C THR A 97 -9.91 -8.15 25.37
N GLU A 98 -11.18 -7.82 25.15
CA GLU A 98 -12.32 -8.28 25.95
C GLU A 98 -12.89 -9.64 25.47
N GLU A 99 -12.45 -10.16 24.32
CA GLU A 99 -12.93 -11.44 23.76
C GLU A 99 -12.04 -12.66 24.10
N LYS A 100 -11.16 -12.57 25.10
CA LYS A 100 -10.31 -13.69 25.55
C LYS A 100 -10.56 -14.13 26.98
#